data_AF-A0A947DCS0-F1
#
_entry.id   AF-A0A947DCS0-F1
#
_cell.length_a   1.000
_cell.length_b   1.000
_cell.length_c   1.000
_cell.angle_alpha   90.00
_cell.angle_beta   90.00
_cell.angle_gamma   90.00
#
_symmetry.space_group_name_H-M   'P 1'
#
loop_
_entity.id
_entity.type
_entity.pdbx_description
1 polymer ?
#
loop_
_entity_poly.entity_id
_entity_poly.type
_entity_poly.pdbx_seq_one_letter_code
_entity_poly.pdbx_strand_id
1 'polypeptide(L)' 'MSMTTHNHDTSLGMGVYFAPDDYVGIMRRFVILIIDFAVLIGVYILFAALLGSID' A
#
# COMPACT_ATOMS: atom_id res chain seq x y z
N MET A 1 38.32 29.11 22.90
CA MET A 1 38.31 28.34 21.63
C MET A 1 36.90 27.82 21.47
N SER A 2 36.07 28.52 20.70
CA SER A 2 34.65 28.21 20.55
C SER A 2 34.48 27.10 19.50
N MET A 3 33.91 25.96 19.87
CA MET A 3 33.51 24.92 18.92
C MET A 3 32.36 25.48 18.08
N THR A 4 32.65 25.85 16.84
CA THR A 4 31.63 26.14 15.84
C THR A 4 30.91 24.84 15.52
N THR A 5 29.72 24.64 16.07
CA THR A 5 28.81 23.57 15.67
C THR A 5 28.42 23.81 14.22
N HIS A 6 28.94 22.99 13.32
CA HIS A 6 28.60 23.01 11.90
C HIS A 6 27.16 22.55 11.75
N ASN A 7 26.22 23.51 11.79
CA ASN A 7 24.81 23.25 11.60
C ASN A 7 24.63 22.80 10.14
N HIS A 8 24.32 21.52 9.93
CA HIS A 8 24.09 20.98 8.59
C HIS A 8 22.85 21.65 8.03
N ASP A 9 23.03 22.44 6.97
CA ASP A 9 21.96 23.10 6.26
C ASP A 9 21.12 22.03 5.53
N THR A 10 19.89 21.81 5.99
CA THR A 10 18.93 20.85 5.38
C THR A 10 18.02 21.49 4.33
N SER A 11 18.41 22.67 3.81
CA SER A 11 17.62 23.48 2.86
C SER A 11 17.36 22.82 1.49
N LEU A 12 18.10 21.78 1.11
CA LEU A 12 17.91 21.05 -0.16
C LEU A 12 16.69 20.10 -0.18
N GLY A 13 15.80 20.23 0.81
CA GLY A 13 14.60 19.42 0.96
C GLY A 13 14.86 18.29 1.93
N MET A 14 14.25 18.39 3.09
CA MET A 14 14.00 17.22 3.93
C MET A 14 13.32 16.19 3.03
N GLY A 15 14.05 15.13 2.65
CA GLY A 15 13.46 14.03 1.90
C GLY A 15 12.17 13.60 2.58
N VAL A 16 11.15 13.24 1.80
CA VAL A 16 9.85 12.83 2.35
C VAL A 16 10.10 11.68 3.32
N TYR A 17 9.98 11.97 4.61
CA TYR A 17 10.25 11.01 5.66
C TYR A 17 8.96 10.25 5.91
N PHE A 18 8.92 8.99 5.49
CA PHE A 18 7.80 8.11 5.78
C PHE A 18 7.96 7.58 7.21
N ALA A 19 7.01 7.92 8.08
CA ALA A 19 6.93 7.33 9.40
C ALA A 19 6.61 5.82 9.26
N PRO A 20 7.03 4.97 10.22
CA PRO A 20 6.64 3.55 10.24
C PRO A 20 5.11 3.34 10.13
N ASP A 21 4.33 4.29 10.66
CA ASP A 21 2.87 4.30 10.61
C ASP A 21 2.30 4.61 9.21
N ASP A 22 3.10 5.21 8.32
CA ASP A 22 2.72 5.45 6.93
C ASP A 22 2.78 4.17 6.09
N TYR A 23 3.44 3.13 6.59
CA TYR A 23 3.50 1.84 5.91
C TYR A 23 2.25 1.01 6.19
N VAL A 24 1.68 0.47 5.12
CA VAL A 24 0.65 -0.57 5.23
C VAL A 24 1.24 -1.79 5.95
N GLY A 25 0.88 -1.91 7.23
CA GLY A 25 1.30 -3.01 8.10
C GLY A 25 0.84 -4.38 7.57
N ILE A 26 1.56 -5.43 7.99
CA ILE A 26 1.38 -6.79 7.46
C ILE A 26 -0.06 -7.31 7.57
N MET A 27 -0.76 -7.00 8.67
CA MET A 27 -2.16 -7.40 8.86
C MET A 27 -3.09 -6.75 7.82
N ARG A 28 -2.88 -5.47 7.52
CA ARG A 28 -3.66 -4.76 6.49
C ARG A 28 -3.39 -5.35 5.11
N ARG A 29 -2.17 -5.83 4.83
CA ARG A 29 -1.85 -6.53 3.57
C ARG A 29 -2.60 -7.85 3.43
N PHE A 30 -2.68 -8.65 4.49
CA PHE A 30 -3.47 -9.89 4.47
C PHE A 30 -4.96 -9.63 4.23
N VAL A 31 -5.51 -8.59 4.87
CA VAL A 31 -6.91 -8.20 4.64
C VAL A 31 -7.16 -7.80 3.18
N ILE A 32 -6.26 -7.00 2.59
CA ILE A 32 -6.35 -6.62 1.17
C ILE A 32 -6.31 -7.86 0.28
N LEU A 33 -5.37 -8.78 0.51
CA LEU A 33 -5.26 -10.02 -0.26
C LEU A 33 -6.53 -10.87 -0.18
N ILE A 34 -7.16 -10.97 0.99
CA ILE A 34 -8.42 -11.71 1.16
C ILE A 34 -9.55 -11.05 0.37
N ILE A 35 -9.64 -9.72 0.42
CA ILE A 35 -10.64 -8.96 -0.34
C ILE A 35 -10.43 -9.16 -1.84
N ASP A 36 -9.20 -9.03 -2.33
CA ASP A 36 -8.87 -9.22 -3.74
C ASP A 36 -9.26 -10.64 -4.19
N PHE A 37 -8.96 -11.66 -3.39
CA PHE A 37 -9.32 -13.04 -3.71
C PHE A 37 -10.84 -13.25 -3.73
N ALA A 38 -11.57 -12.66 -2.78
CA ALA A 38 -13.03 -12.73 -2.75
C ALA A 38 -13.67 -12.05 -3.96
N VAL A 39 -13.14 -10.88 -4.38
CA VAL A 39 -13.61 -10.17 -5.58
C VAL A 39 -13.34 -11.02 -6.83
N LEU A 40 -12.14 -11.60 -6.98
CA LEU A 40 -11.81 -12.47 -8.11
C LEU A 40 -12.73 -13.68 -8.20
N ILE A 41 -13.03 -14.34 -7.07
CA ILE A 41 -13.99 -15.45 -7.03
C ILE A 41 -15.39 -14.97 -7.44
N GLY A 42 -15.84 -13.83 -6.93
CA GLY A 42 -17.16 -13.27 -7.27
C GLY A 42 -17.29 -12.97 -8.76
N VAL A 43 -16.27 -12.34 -9.36
CA VAL A 43 -16.20 -12.05 -10.80
C VAL A 43 -16.18 -13.34 -11.61
N TYR A 44 -15.40 -14.34 -11.20
CA TYR A 44 -15.35 -15.64 -11.87
C TYR A 44 -16.71 -16.33 -11.90
N ILE A 45 -17.40 -16.39 -10.75
CA ILE A 45 -18.74 -16.99 -10.65
C ILE A 45 -19.74 -16.23 -11.53
N LEU A 46 -19.71 -14.90 -11.50
CA LEU A 46 -20.58 -14.07 -12.33
C LEU A 46 -20.35 -14.34 -13.82
N PHE A 47 -19.09 -14.44 -14.24
CA PHE A 47 -18.73 -14.71 -15.63
C PHE A 47 -19.17 -16.11 -16.06
N ALA A 48 -18.98 -17.11 -15.20
CA ALA A 48 -19.42 -18.48 -15.45
C ALA A 48 -20.96 -18.57 -15.57
N ALA A 49 -21.69 -17.88 -14.69
CA ALA A 49 -23.14 -17.81 -14.75
C ALA A 49 -23.64 -17.10 -16.01
N LEU A 50 -22.98 -16.01 -16.42
CA LEU A 50 -23.33 -15.28 -17.63
C LEU A 50 -23.06 -16.11 -18.88
N LEU A 51 -21.89 -16.75 -18.99
CA LEU A 51 -21.57 -17.61 -20.14
C LEU A 51 -22.52 -18.81 -20.23
N GLY A 52 -22.78 -19.48 -19.09
CA GLY A 52 -23.69 -20.62 -19.04
C GLY A 52 -25.18 -20.27 -19.23
N SER A 53 -25.54 -18.99 -19.19
CA SER A 53 -26.90 -18.50 -19.51
C SER A 53 -27.09 -18.13 -20.98
N ILE A 54 -26.02 -18.17 -21.77
CA ILE A 54 -26.02 -17.86 -23.21
C ILE A 54 -26.22 -19.12 -24.08
N ASP A 55 -26.20 -20.31 -23.47
CA ASP A 55 -26.62 -21.59 -24.07
C ASP A 55 -28.14 -21.83 -23.93
#